data_AF-A0A2V9TVF7-F1
#
_entry.id   AF-A0A2V9TVF7-F1
#
_cell.length_a   1.000
_cell.length_b   1.000
_cell.length_c   1.000
_cell.angle_alpha   90.00
_cell.angle_beta   90.00
_cell.angle_gamma   90.00
#
_symmetry.space_group_name_H-M   'P 1'
#
loop_
_entity.id
_entity.type
_entity.pdbx_description
1 polymer ?
#
loop_
_entity_poly.entity_id
_entity_poly.type
_entity_poly.pdbx_seq_one_letter_code
_entity_poly.pdbx_strand_id
1 'polypeptide(L)'
;MVLWSRICVRRRSYQAINLKIPCAQKTFSKVSCIDTLISVSGRFFKQPNLDSNFYYGPGATYFDQVRNGSVQIAPRSSVGGLWNPRWGTVAPRIGFAWDLFGNASTALRGGWGISYERNFGNVTYNVIQNPPAYATPQIRNLQGLPSDNLGPFAGSNGTAPLNPTSPRNVDQNINVAQTQFYSLSLERRLGTGALFALEYNGAHGVHLYDIKNINELGGGQEYLGDPLTTSSTCGDFYGIGTPTGLCFTRPNQQWTSINNRGTQGFSHYNGLNLRFQTQNIHNTGLPL
;
A
#
# COMPACT_ATOMS: atom_id res chain seq x y z
N MET A 1 32.71 -23.30 -17.08
CA MET A 1 32.06 -24.35 -16.28
C MET A 1 30.76 -23.77 -15.72
N VAL A 2 29.62 -24.10 -16.32
CA VAL A 2 28.30 -23.57 -15.94
C VAL A 2 27.75 -24.47 -14.83
N LEU A 3 27.62 -23.94 -13.61
CA LEU A 3 27.02 -24.67 -12.50
C LEU A 3 25.51 -24.40 -12.48
N TRP A 4 24.71 -25.39 -12.85
CA TRP A 4 23.26 -25.38 -12.61
C TRP A 4 22.97 -25.95 -11.22
N SER A 5 22.49 -25.14 -10.28
CA SER A 5 21.97 -25.63 -9.00
C SER A 5 20.44 -25.80 -9.08
N ARG A 6 19.96 -27.05 -9.06
CA ARG A 6 18.55 -27.38 -8.82
C ARG A 6 18.24 -27.21 -7.33
N ILE A 7 17.30 -26.33 -6.98
CA ILE A 7 16.81 -26.17 -5.60
C ILE A 7 15.47 -26.91 -5.47
N CYS A 8 15.42 -27.89 -4.57
CA CYS A 8 14.21 -28.63 -4.22
C CYS A 8 13.61 -28.03 -2.94
N VAL A 9 12.38 -27.49 -2.99
CA VAL A 9 11.73 -26.83 -1.85
C VAL A 9 10.74 -27.80 -1.19
N ARG A 10 10.97 -28.15 0.07
CA ARG A 10 10.03 -28.92 0.92
C ARG A 10 9.12 -27.95 1.67
N ARG A 11 7.80 -28.15 1.60
CA ARG A 11 6.77 -27.32 2.26
C ARG A 11 6.97 -27.27 3.79
N ARG A 12 7.54 -26.19 4.31
CA ARG A 12 7.24 -25.67 5.67
C ARG A 12 7.65 -24.19 5.76
N SER A 13 6.78 -23.44 6.43
CA SER A 13 6.77 -22.03 6.81
C SER A 13 8.04 -21.20 6.59
N TYR A 14 7.85 -20.04 5.93
CA TYR A 14 8.75 -18.87 5.80
C TYR A 14 10.25 -19.16 5.75
N GLN A 15 10.83 -19.16 4.54
CA GLN A 15 12.28 -19.03 4.37
C GLN A 15 12.59 -17.91 3.39
N ALA A 16 13.37 -16.92 3.84
CA ALA A 16 14.08 -16.01 2.97
C ALA A 16 15.27 -16.77 2.37
N ILE A 17 15.37 -16.84 1.05
CA ILE A 17 16.51 -17.45 0.38
C ILE A 17 17.45 -16.31 -0.01
N ASN A 18 18.57 -16.20 0.71
CA ASN A 18 19.67 -15.31 0.34
C ASN A 18 20.52 -15.99 -0.73
N LEU A 19 20.45 -15.51 -1.96
CA LEU A 19 21.41 -15.88 -2.99
C LEU A 19 22.57 -14.89 -2.95
N LYS A 20 23.64 -15.27 -2.23
CA LYS A 20 24.93 -14.55 -2.27
C LYS A 20 25.71 -15.00 -3.50
N ILE A 21 25.94 -14.09 -4.44
CA ILE A 21 26.97 -14.30 -5.47
C ILE A 21 28.29 -13.81 -4.86
N PRO A 22 29.33 -14.66 -4.72
CA PRO A 22 30.58 -14.26 -4.09
C PRO A 22 31.25 -13.12 -4.86
N CYS A 23 31.63 -12.07 -4.13
CA CYS A 23 32.27 -10.90 -4.69
C CYS A 23 33.70 -11.28 -5.14
N ALA A 24 33.99 -11.16 -6.44
CA ALA A 24 35.32 -11.49 -6.98
C ALA A 24 36.32 -10.38 -6.62
N GLN A 25 37.12 -10.58 -5.58
CA GLN A 25 38.29 -9.74 -5.31
C GLN A 25 39.38 -10.06 -6.35
N LYS A 26 39.44 -9.29 -7.43
CA LYS A 26 40.65 -9.18 -8.25
C LYS A 26 41.14 -7.75 -8.21
N THR A 27 42.21 -7.54 -7.43
CA THR A 27 43.10 -6.35 -7.43
C THR A 27 42.43 -4.98 -7.27
N PHE A 28 42.80 -4.27 -6.18
CA PHE A 28 42.44 -2.89 -5.83
C PHE A 28 42.13 -2.00 -7.05
N SER A 29 40.85 -1.89 -7.43
CA SER A 29 40.32 -0.81 -8.29
C SER A 29 38.83 -0.94 -8.57
N LYS A 30 38.22 -2.13 -8.50
CA LYS A 30 36.78 -2.31 -8.80
C LYS A 30 36.14 -3.39 -7.92
N VAL A 31 35.23 -2.99 -7.04
CA VAL A 31 34.35 -3.91 -6.30
C VAL A 31 32.91 -3.61 -6.70
N SER A 32 32.25 -4.57 -7.33
CA SER A 32 30.82 -4.56 -7.58
C SER A 32 30.25 -5.81 -6.91
N CYS A 33 29.40 -5.62 -5.89
CA CYS A 33 28.69 -6.72 -5.23
C CYS A 33 27.19 -6.58 -5.54
N ILE A 34 26.55 -7.70 -5.87
CA ILE A 34 25.11 -7.81 -6.14
C ILE A 34 24.53 -8.74 -5.09
N ASP A 35 23.64 -8.22 -4.25
CA ASP A 35 22.86 -9.02 -3.32
C ASP A 35 21.39 -9.03 -3.75
N THR A 36 20.79 -10.23 -3.81
CA THR A 36 19.38 -10.43 -4.17
C THR A 36 18.65 -11.15 -3.05
N LEU A 37 17.59 -10.53 -2.52
CA LEU A 37 16.67 -11.13 -1.55
C LEU A 37 15.36 -11.51 -2.26
N ILE A 38 14.92 -12.76 -2.10
CA ILE A 38 13.59 -13.24 -2.54
C ILE A 38 12.73 -13.45 -1.30
N SER A 39 11.56 -12.79 -1.26
CA SER A 39 10.58 -12.92 -0.18
C SER A 39 9.33 -13.66 -0.65
N VAL A 40 8.87 -14.63 0.15
CA VAL A 40 7.67 -15.44 -0.09
C VAL A 40 6.70 -15.23 1.08
N SER A 41 5.50 -14.72 0.81
CA SER A 41 4.51 -14.34 1.84
C SER A 41 3.56 -15.50 2.21
N GLY A 42 3.39 -15.80 3.50
CA GLY A 42 2.47 -16.86 3.98
C GLY A 42 1.04 -16.37 4.25
N ARG A 43 0.11 -17.32 4.47
CA ARG A 43 -1.32 -17.08 4.79
C ARG A 43 -1.49 -16.22 6.05
N PHE A 44 -2.41 -15.26 5.98
CA PHE A 44 -2.64 -14.21 6.99
C PHE A 44 -3.82 -14.47 7.96
N PHE A 45 -4.64 -15.51 7.77
CA PHE A 45 -5.95 -15.58 8.42
C PHE A 45 -6.18 -16.86 9.24
N LYS A 46 -6.56 -16.68 10.52
CA LYS A 46 -6.85 -17.76 11.49
C LYS A 46 -8.25 -18.35 11.28
N GLN A 47 -9.23 -17.55 10.84
CA GLN A 47 -10.61 -17.97 10.57
C GLN A 47 -11.12 -17.34 9.26
N PRO A 48 -10.67 -17.84 8.10
CA PRO A 48 -10.89 -17.17 6.82
C PRO A 48 -12.37 -17.10 6.40
N ASN A 49 -13.26 -17.88 7.01
CA ASN A 49 -14.70 -17.83 6.73
C ASN A 49 -15.43 -16.64 7.38
N LEU A 50 -14.76 -15.89 8.26
CA LEU A 50 -15.31 -14.68 8.89
C LEU A 50 -14.84 -13.41 8.19
N ASP A 51 -13.80 -13.51 7.35
CA ASP A 51 -13.27 -12.38 6.61
C ASP A 51 -14.07 -12.18 5.33
N SER A 52 -14.54 -10.96 5.10
CA SER A 52 -15.20 -10.58 3.86
C SER A 52 -14.67 -9.25 3.35
N ASN A 53 -14.79 -9.06 2.04
CA ASN A 53 -14.33 -7.88 1.34
C ASN A 53 -15.34 -7.54 0.25
N PHE A 54 -15.41 -6.28 -0.14
CA PHE A 54 -16.05 -5.92 -1.39
C PHE A 54 -15.13 -6.35 -2.55
N TYR A 55 -15.67 -6.98 -3.59
CA TYR A 55 -14.95 -7.36 -4.80
C TYR A 55 -15.59 -6.68 -5.98
N TYR A 56 -14.76 -6.14 -6.89
CA TYR A 56 -15.27 -5.55 -8.11
C TYR A 56 -15.90 -6.64 -8.99
N GLY A 57 -17.05 -6.33 -9.58
CA GLY A 57 -17.79 -7.21 -10.48
C GLY A 57 -17.33 -7.09 -11.93
N PRO A 58 -18.03 -7.73 -12.87
CA PRO A 58 -17.78 -7.57 -14.30
C PRO A 58 -18.13 -6.15 -14.77
N GLY A 59 -17.43 -5.64 -15.77
CA GLY A 59 -17.69 -4.30 -16.33
C GLY A 59 -16.58 -3.83 -17.25
N ALA A 60 -16.94 -3.01 -18.25
CA ALA A 60 -15.99 -2.45 -19.21
C ALA A 60 -15.14 -1.33 -18.59
N THR A 61 -15.74 -0.50 -17.76
CA THR A 61 -15.06 0.58 -17.02
C THR A 61 -14.86 0.22 -15.56
N TYR A 62 -13.96 0.94 -14.88
CA TYR A 62 -13.77 0.81 -13.43
C TYR A 62 -15.10 1.00 -12.67
N PHE A 63 -15.89 2.00 -13.04
CA PHE A 63 -17.15 2.30 -12.37
C PHE A 63 -18.23 1.24 -12.64
N ASP A 64 -18.24 0.59 -13.80
CA ASP A 64 -19.11 -0.57 -14.06
C ASP A 64 -18.77 -1.73 -13.11
N GLN A 65 -17.48 -1.96 -12.90
CA GLN A 65 -17.02 -3.01 -11.98
C GLN A 65 -17.37 -2.68 -10.53
N VAL A 66 -17.36 -1.41 -10.13
CA VAL A 66 -17.86 -0.98 -8.80
C VAL A 66 -19.38 -1.19 -8.72
N ARG A 67 -20.13 -0.76 -9.74
CA ARG A 67 -21.60 -0.95 -9.81
C ARG A 67 -22.01 -2.41 -9.64
N ASN A 68 -21.32 -3.30 -10.35
CA ASN A 68 -21.61 -4.73 -10.35
C ASN A 68 -20.87 -5.51 -9.22
N GLY A 69 -20.13 -4.79 -8.38
CA GLY A 69 -19.37 -5.37 -7.27
C GLY A 69 -20.25 -5.79 -6.11
N SER A 70 -19.74 -6.73 -5.30
CA SER A 70 -20.46 -7.29 -4.16
C SER A 70 -19.53 -7.65 -3.01
N VAL A 71 -20.07 -7.67 -1.79
CA VAL A 71 -19.34 -8.20 -0.63
C VAL A 71 -19.38 -9.73 -0.65
N GLN A 72 -18.21 -10.36 -0.54
CA GLN A 72 -18.07 -11.82 -0.56
C GLN A 72 -17.18 -12.27 0.60
N ILE A 73 -17.45 -13.47 1.12
CA ILE A 73 -16.54 -14.10 2.09
C ILE A 73 -15.27 -14.50 1.35
N ALA A 74 -14.09 -14.15 1.90
CA ALA A 74 -12.82 -14.21 1.20
C ALA A 74 -12.50 -15.56 0.52
N PRO A 75 -12.69 -16.74 1.14
CA PRO A 75 -12.42 -18.03 0.48
C PRO A 75 -13.38 -18.36 -0.67
N ARG A 76 -14.54 -17.71 -0.72
CA ARG A 76 -15.57 -17.88 -1.74
C ARG A 76 -15.60 -16.73 -2.75
N SER A 77 -14.63 -15.81 -2.66
CA SER A 77 -14.57 -14.66 -3.54
C SER A 77 -14.08 -15.05 -4.93
N SER A 78 -14.23 -14.13 -5.88
CA SER A 78 -13.67 -14.23 -7.25
C SER A 78 -12.16 -14.53 -7.28
N VAL A 79 -11.42 -14.19 -6.22
CA VAL A 79 -9.96 -14.41 -6.09
C VAL A 79 -9.58 -15.49 -5.07
N GLY A 80 -10.57 -16.12 -4.40
CA GLY A 80 -10.33 -17.17 -3.39
C GLY A 80 -9.57 -16.71 -2.14
N GLY A 81 -9.52 -15.41 -1.91
CA GLY A 81 -8.85 -14.77 -0.77
C GLY A 81 -9.28 -13.31 -0.66
N LEU A 82 -8.67 -12.57 0.27
CA LEU A 82 -9.01 -11.16 0.50
C LEU A 82 -8.55 -10.26 -0.67
N TRP A 83 -7.42 -10.61 -1.28
CA TRP A 83 -6.87 -10.03 -2.50
C TRP A 83 -5.96 -11.06 -3.20
N ASN A 84 -5.63 -10.83 -4.48
CA ASN A 84 -4.71 -11.67 -5.25
C ASN A 84 -3.28 -11.57 -4.68
N PRO A 85 -2.68 -12.66 -4.20
CA PRO A 85 -1.31 -12.62 -3.70
C PRO A 85 -0.33 -12.31 -4.84
N ARG A 86 0.62 -11.43 -4.57
CA ARG A 86 1.76 -11.15 -5.46
C ARG A 86 2.97 -11.91 -4.93
N TRP A 87 3.53 -12.78 -5.79
CA TRP A 87 4.69 -13.61 -5.49
C TRP A 87 5.90 -13.13 -6.30
N GLY A 88 7.12 -13.40 -5.82
CA GLY A 88 8.33 -13.18 -6.61
C GLY A 88 8.76 -11.71 -6.72
N THR A 89 8.50 -10.90 -5.70
CA THR A 89 9.09 -9.56 -5.62
C THR A 89 10.61 -9.67 -5.40
N VAL A 90 11.39 -9.11 -6.32
CA VAL A 90 12.86 -9.12 -6.27
C VAL A 90 13.34 -7.75 -5.77
N ALA A 91 14.13 -7.75 -4.71
CA ALA A 91 14.68 -6.53 -4.13
C ALA A 91 16.19 -6.41 -4.44
N PRO A 92 16.58 -6.05 -5.68
CA PRO A 92 17.99 -5.92 -6.02
C PRO A 92 18.61 -4.76 -5.22
N ARG A 93 19.88 -4.95 -4.84
CA ARG A 93 20.71 -3.90 -4.26
C ARG A 93 22.07 -3.95 -4.95
N ILE A 94 22.42 -2.85 -5.60
CA ILE A 94 23.69 -2.69 -6.29
C ILE A 94 24.40 -1.46 -5.75
N GLY A 95 25.71 -1.58 -5.61
CA GLY A 95 26.56 -0.49 -5.15
C GLY A 95 27.92 -0.55 -5.81
N PHE A 96 28.58 0.60 -5.85
CA PHE A 96 29.95 0.73 -6.32
C PHE A 96 30.74 1.69 -5.42
N ALA A 97 32.04 1.48 -5.40
CA ALA A 97 33.01 2.41 -4.84
C ALA A 97 34.21 2.45 -5.79
N TRP A 98 34.65 3.65 -6.13
CA TRP A 98 35.72 3.87 -7.08
C TRP A 98 36.67 4.97 -6.59
N ASP A 99 37.96 4.64 -6.50
CA ASP A 99 39.03 5.61 -6.31
C ASP A 99 39.39 6.23 -7.66
N LEU A 100 39.11 7.54 -7.83
CA LEU A 100 39.24 8.23 -9.11
C LEU A 100 40.69 8.35 -9.61
N PHE A 101 41.65 8.37 -8.69
CA PHE A 101 43.06 8.63 -9.01
C PHE A 101 43.99 7.47 -8.63
N GLY A 102 43.47 6.40 -8.01
CA GLY A 102 44.26 5.26 -7.56
C GLY A 102 45.18 5.55 -6.37
N ASN A 103 45.01 6.70 -5.73
CA ASN A 103 45.83 7.17 -4.59
C ASN A 103 45.01 7.32 -3.30
N ALA A 104 43.79 6.78 -3.26
CA ALA A 104 42.82 6.86 -2.19
C ALA A 104 42.47 8.29 -1.72
N SER A 105 42.80 9.32 -2.50
CA SER A 105 42.54 10.71 -2.11
C SER A 105 41.15 11.18 -2.50
N THR A 106 40.54 10.59 -3.53
CA THR A 106 39.22 10.96 -3.99
C THR A 106 38.42 9.71 -4.36
N ALA A 107 37.30 9.50 -3.66
CA ALA A 107 36.45 8.33 -3.84
C ALA A 107 35.06 8.77 -4.31
N LEU A 108 34.56 8.09 -5.33
CA LEU A 108 33.16 8.15 -5.75
C LEU A 108 32.47 6.88 -5.26
N ARG A 109 31.37 7.02 -4.51
CA ARG A 109 30.57 5.89 -4.05
C ARG A 109 29.12 6.10 -4.46
N GLY A 110 28.42 5.03 -4.76
CA GLY A 110 27.00 5.13 -5.04
C GLY A 110 26.31 3.79 -4.99
N GLY A 111 24.98 3.85 -4.98
CA GLY A 111 24.18 2.65 -4.97
C GLY A 111 22.72 2.93 -5.29
N TRP A 112 22.03 1.85 -5.62
CA TRP A 112 20.59 1.84 -5.82
C TRP A 112 20.03 0.52 -5.30
N GLY A 113 18.83 0.57 -4.75
CA GLY A 113 18.12 -0.65 -4.39
C GLY A 113 16.65 -0.44 -4.14
N ILE A 114 15.93 -1.57 -4.12
CA ILE A 114 14.49 -1.61 -3.84
C ILE A 114 14.25 -2.20 -2.45
N SER A 115 13.28 -1.62 -1.75
CA SER A 115 12.68 -2.19 -0.56
C SER A 115 11.18 -2.35 -0.79
N TYR A 116 10.60 -3.39 -0.20
CA TYR A 116 9.16 -3.63 -0.21
C TYR A 116 8.61 -3.44 1.19
N GLU A 117 7.45 -2.81 1.29
CA GLU A 117 6.70 -2.70 2.53
C GLU A 117 5.68 -3.84 2.60
N ARG A 118 5.53 -4.43 3.79
CA ARG A 118 4.48 -5.41 4.03
C ARG A 118 3.16 -4.68 4.25
N ASN A 119 2.06 -5.30 3.85
CA ASN A 119 0.75 -4.74 4.16
C ASN A 119 0.61 -4.49 5.68
N PHE A 120 0.40 -3.23 6.06
CA PHE A 120 0.27 -2.83 7.45
C PHE A 120 -1.13 -3.19 7.95
N GLY A 121 -1.20 -3.67 9.20
CA GLY A 121 -2.39 -4.36 9.73
C GLY A 121 -3.71 -3.61 9.52
N ASN A 122 -3.72 -2.28 9.60
CA ASN A 122 -4.93 -1.46 9.47
C ASN A 122 -5.65 -1.62 8.11
N VAL A 123 -4.92 -1.86 7.01
CA VAL A 123 -5.55 -2.15 5.70
C VAL A 123 -6.37 -3.43 5.77
N THR A 124 -5.88 -4.44 6.49
CA THR A 124 -6.52 -5.75 6.61
C THR A 124 -7.55 -5.79 7.73
N TYR A 125 -7.29 -5.17 8.87
CA TYR A 125 -8.16 -5.25 10.05
C TYR A 125 -9.50 -4.55 9.86
N ASN A 126 -9.56 -3.46 9.09
CA ASN A 126 -10.83 -2.76 8.87
C ASN A 126 -11.87 -3.64 8.17
N VAL A 127 -11.46 -4.65 7.37
CA VAL A 127 -12.42 -5.53 6.69
C VAL A 127 -13.29 -6.33 7.65
N ILE A 128 -12.93 -6.39 8.95
CA ILE A 128 -13.81 -6.91 10.00
C ILE A 128 -15.15 -6.17 10.03
N GLN A 129 -15.24 -4.95 9.50
CA GLN A 129 -16.46 -4.15 9.46
C GLN A 129 -17.44 -4.58 8.37
N ASN A 130 -17.10 -5.61 7.58
CA ASN A 130 -17.90 -6.07 6.46
C ASN A 130 -18.88 -7.18 6.83
N PRO A 131 -20.08 -7.18 6.22
CA PRO A 131 -21.04 -8.27 6.36
C PRO A 131 -20.49 -9.56 5.73
N PRO A 132 -20.97 -10.75 6.13
CA PRO A 132 -22.12 -10.99 7.01
C PRO A 132 -21.77 -11.04 8.51
N ALA A 133 -20.49 -11.14 8.87
CA ALA A 133 -20.09 -11.34 10.27
C ALA A 133 -20.29 -10.08 11.13
N TYR A 134 -20.24 -8.91 10.51
CA TYR A 134 -20.37 -7.62 11.20
C TYR A 134 -20.89 -6.56 10.23
N ALA A 135 -21.62 -5.57 10.71
CA ALA A 135 -21.96 -4.41 9.91
C ALA A 135 -22.16 -3.20 10.82
N THR A 136 -21.78 -2.01 10.36
CA THR A 136 -22.09 -0.73 11.04
C THR A 136 -23.17 0.01 10.25
N PRO A 137 -24.47 -0.27 10.49
CA PRO A 137 -25.54 0.52 9.90
C PRO A 137 -25.59 1.88 10.58
N GLN A 138 -25.87 2.91 9.79
CA GLN A 138 -26.03 4.27 10.30
C GLN A 138 -27.51 4.65 10.17
N ILE A 139 -28.19 4.73 11.31
CA ILE A 139 -29.60 5.07 11.37
C ILE A 139 -29.73 6.59 11.38
N ARG A 140 -30.28 7.16 10.31
CA ARG A 140 -30.71 8.56 10.25
C ARG A 140 -32.23 8.55 10.45
N ASN A 141 -32.77 9.53 11.16
CA ASN A 141 -34.20 9.65 11.47
C ASN A 141 -34.78 8.44 12.24
N LEU A 142 -34.70 8.48 13.57
CA LEU A 142 -35.25 7.45 14.49
C LEU A 142 -36.79 7.34 14.48
N GLN A 143 -37.48 7.88 13.47
CA GLN A 143 -38.94 7.83 13.42
C GLN A 143 -39.41 6.37 13.31
N GLY A 144 -40.20 5.94 14.30
CA GLY A 144 -40.73 4.58 14.37
C GLY A 144 -39.86 3.56 15.09
N LEU A 145 -38.68 3.95 15.60
CA LEU A 145 -37.89 3.11 16.51
C LEU A 145 -38.07 3.60 17.95
N PRO A 146 -38.36 2.72 18.92
CA PRO A 146 -38.47 3.13 20.32
C PRO A 146 -37.12 3.65 20.82
N SER A 147 -37.13 4.83 21.44
CA SER A 147 -35.98 5.37 22.18
C SER A 147 -35.92 4.71 23.55
N ASP A 148 -35.42 3.48 23.60
CA ASP A 148 -35.19 2.72 24.83
C ASP A 148 -33.72 2.79 25.24
N ASN A 149 -33.43 2.68 26.55
CA ASN A 149 -32.06 2.56 27.08
C ASN A 149 -31.34 1.29 26.58
N LEU A 150 -32.09 0.30 26.13
CA LEU A 150 -31.60 -0.91 25.48
C LEU A 150 -31.28 -0.69 23.98
N GLY A 151 -31.53 0.50 23.44
CA GLY A 151 -31.22 0.92 22.08
C GLY A 151 -32.39 0.80 21.09
N PRO A 152 -32.23 1.30 19.85
CA PRO A 152 -33.30 1.32 18.84
C PRO A 152 -33.75 -0.07 18.38
N PHE A 153 -33.09 -1.14 18.83
CA PHE A 153 -33.41 -2.54 18.52
C PHE A 153 -34.04 -3.30 19.69
N ALA A 154 -34.39 -2.60 20.78
CA ALA A 154 -34.82 -3.23 22.03
C ALA A 154 -36.32 -3.55 22.14
N GLY A 155 -37.15 -2.99 21.25
CA GLY A 155 -38.61 -3.07 21.36
C GLY A 155 -39.25 -4.18 20.51
N SER A 156 -40.44 -4.61 20.94
CA SER A 156 -41.34 -5.51 20.19
C SER A 156 -42.23 -4.80 19.16
N ASN A 157 -42.22 -3.46 19.13
CA ASN A 157 -43.06 -2.65 18.27
C ASN A 157 -42.22 -1.81 17.29
N GLY A 158 -42.56 -1.89 16.01
CA GLY A 158 -41.90 -1.16 14.92
C GLY A 158 -40.80 -1.98 14.24
N THR A 159 -40.78 -1.94 12.90
CA THR A 159 -39.72 -2.52 12.08
C THR A 159 -39.16 -1.42 11.18
N ALA A 160 -37.88 -1.07 11.33
CA ALA A 160 -37.17 -0.24 10.37
C ALA A 160 -36.21 -1.11 9.54
N PRO A 161 -36.19 -0.98 8.21
CA PRO A 161 -35.18 -1.64 7.41
C PRO A 161 -33.80 -1.12 7.82
N LEU A 162 -32.81 -2.01 7.92
CA LEU A 162 -31.43 -1.59 8.14
C LEU A 162 -30.96 -0.79 6.93
N ASN A 163 -30.57 0.45 7.17
CA ASN A 163 -29.91 1.26 6.16
C ASN A 163 -28.65 0.54 5.67
N PRO A 164 -28.38 0.53 4.35
CA PRO A 164 -27.19 -0.12 3.86
C PRO A 164 -25.91 0.46 4.44
N THR A 165 -24.93 -0.42 4.63
CA THR A 165 -23.73 -0.10 5.40
C THR A 165 -22.62 0.44 4.50
N SER A 166 -21.53 0.90 5.11
CA SER A 166 -20.32 1.32 4.41
C SER A 166 -19.26 0.20 4.48
N PRO A 167 -19.12 -0.64 3.45
CA PRO A 167 -18.13 -1.69 3.48
C PRO A 167 -16.71 -1.13 3.31
N ARG A 168 -15.75 -1.95 3.69
CA ARG A 168 -14.32 -1.80 3.43
C ARG A 168 -13.95 -2.66 2.24
N ASN A 169 -13.14 -2.07 1.38
CA ASN A 169 -12.62 -2.70 0.20
C ASN A 169 -11.10 -2.69 0.28
N VAL A 170 -10.45 -3.85 0.32
CA VAL A 170 -9.04 -3.95 -0.07
C VAL A 170 -9.04 -4.28 -1.55
N ASP A 171 -8.35 -3.50 -2.37
CA ASP A 171 -8.32 -3.75 -3.80
C ASP A 171 -7.85 -5.20 -4.06
N GLN A 172 -8.68 -5.97 -4.75
CA GLN A 172 -8.37 -7.37 -5.04
C GLN A 172 -7.11 -7.55 -5.89
N ASN A 173 -6.65 -6.48 -6.56
CA ASN A 173 -5.45 -6.42 -7.38
C ASN A 173 -4.37 -5.49 -6.79
N ILE A 174 -4.41 -5.24 -5.48
CA ILE A 174 -3.45 -4.39 -4.77
C ILE A 174 -2.00 -4.77 -5.09
N ASN A 175 -1.18 -3.77 -5.43
CA ASN A 175 0.24 -3.94 -5.71
C ASN A 175 1.07 -3.89 -4.43
N VAL A 176 2.29 -4.45 -4.48
CA VAL A 176 3.18 -4.39 -3.32
C VAL A 176 3.82 -3.01 -3.29
N ALA A 177 3.57 -2.26 -2.20
CA ALA A 177 4.22 -0.98 -1.96
C ALA A 177 5.74 -1.14 -1.94
N GLN A 178 6.45 -0.27 -2.65
CA GLN A 178 7.90 -0.33 -2.75
C GLN A 178 8.53 1.06 -2.71
N THR A 179 9.74 1.13 -2.17
CA THR A 179 10.57 2.33 -2.17
C THR A 179 11.91 2.01 -2.82
N GLN A 180 12.27 2.80 -3.82
CA GLN A 180 13.58 2.78 -4.46
C GLN A 180 14.46 3.82 -3.79
N PHE A 181 15.63 3.41 -3.31
CA PHE A 181 16.62 4.30 -2.72
C PHE A 181 17.81 4.41 -3.65
N TYR A 182 18.37 5.61 -3.77
CA TYR A 182 19.61 5.85 -4.50
C TYR A 182 20.47 6.86 -3.76
N SER A 183 21.78 6.65 -3.82
CA SER A 183 22.77 7.57 -3.28
C SER A 183 23.98 7.68 -4.19
N LEU A 184 24.60 8.85 -4.16
CA LEU A 184 25.86 9.15 -4.84
C LEU A 184 26.66 10.09 -3.95
N SER A 185 27.89 9.72 -3.59
CA SER A 185 28.80 10.57 -2.83
C SER A 185 30.14 10.71 -3.54
N LEU A 186 30.67 11.93 -3.52
CA LEU A 186 32.03 12.26 -3.91
C LEU A 186 32.76 12.74 -2.66
N GLU A 187 33.78 12.00 -2.26
CA GLU A 187 34.61 12.28 -1.10
C GLU A 187 36.02 12.64 -1.56
N ARG A 188 36.60 13.70 -0.99
CA ARG A 188 37.97 14.13 -1.26
C ARG A 188 38.71 14.45 0.03
N ARG A 189 39.90 13.86 0.17
CA ARG A 189 40.88 14.25 1.17
C ARG A 189 41.53 15.57 0.76
N LEU A 190 41.43 16.59 1.59
CA LEU A 190 41.97 17.94 1.33
C LEU A 190 43.34 18.18 1.97
N GLY A 191 43.92 17.17 2.65
CA GLY A 191 45.23 17.25 3.28
C GLY A 191 45.43 16.16 4.33
N THR A 192 46.38 16.36 5.25
CA THR A 192 46.51 15.51 6.43
C THR A 192 45.38 15.82 7.40
N GLY A 193 44.42 14.90 7.49
CA GLY A 193 43.33 15.00 8.46
C GLY A 193 42.09 15.78 8.02
N ALA A 194 41.99 16.26 6.77
CA ALA A 194 40.77 16.93 6.29
C ALA A 194 40.07 16.12 5.19
N LEU A 195 38.75 15.97 5.32
CA LEU A 195 37.87 15.30 4.36
C LEU A 195 36.71 16.24 4.01
N PHE A 196 36.43 16.36 2.72
CA PHE A 196 35.22 16.99 2.23
C PHE A 196 34.40 15.98 1.44
N ALA A 197 33.09 16.00 1.60
CA ALA A 197 32.16 15.16 0.86
C ALA A 197 30.96 15.94 0.35
N LEU A 198 30.58 15.64 -0.89
CA LEU A 198 29.33 16.05 -1.51
C LEU A 198 28.47 14.80 -1.68
N GLU A 199 27.27 14.79 -1.10
CA GLU A 199 26.43 13.58 -1.04
C GLU A 199 25.02 13.88 -1.50
N TYR A 200 24.57 13.18 -2.52
CA TYR A 200 23.19 13.19 -2.99
C TYR A 200 22.49 11.90 -2.57
N ASN A 201 21.35 12.04 -1.91
CA ASN A 201 20.51 10.92 -1.48
C ASN A 201 19.09 11.15 -1.98
N GLY A 202 18.43 10.08 -2.43
CA GLY A 202 17.03 10.15 -2.79
C GLY A 202 16.27 8.87 -2.55
N ALA A 203 14.94 9.04 -2.48
CA ALA A 203 13.99 7.97 -2.28
C ALA A 203 12.75 8.22 -3.13
N HIS A 204 12.29 7.20 -3.82
CA HIS A 204 11.07 7.22 -4.63
C HIS A 204 10.16 6.06 -4.24
N GLY A 205 9.07 6.38 -3.56
CA GLY A 205 8.02 5.43 -3.19
C GLY A 205 6.97 5.34 -4.30
N VAL A 206 6.64 4.10 -4.70
CA VAL A 206 5.55 3.82 -5.64
C VAL A 206 4.67 2.71 -5.10
N HIS A 207 3.43 2.68 -5.58
CA HIS A 207 2.41 1.76 -5.08
C HIS A 207 2.14 1.91 -3.58
N LEU A 208 2.34 3.11 -3.03
CA LEU A 208 2.04 3.39 -1.63
C LEU A 208 0.52 3.33 -1.42
N TYR A 209 0.12 2.95 -0.22
CA TYR A 209 -1.28 2.77 0.11
C TYR A 209 -2.04 4.10 0.09
N ASP A 210 -3.19 4.12 -0.58
CA ASP A 210 -4.16 5.22 -0.55
C ASP A 210 -5.49 4.76 0.05
N ILE A 211 -6.29 5.74 0.46
CA ILE A 211 -7.68 5.54 0.87
C ILE A 211 -8.55 6.43 0.02
N LYS A 212 -9.61 5.87 -0.56
CA LYS A 212 -10.61 6.65 -1.29
C LYS A 212 -12.00 6.06 -1.11
N ASN A 213 -13.02 6.89 -1.34
CA ASN A 213 -14.37 6.41 -1.47
C ASN A 213 -14.65 6.11 -2.95
N ILE A 214 -14.94 4.86 -3.28
CA ILE A 214 -15.19 4.45 -4.67
C ILE A 214 -16.67 4.46 -5.02
N ASN A 215 -17.54 4.75 -4.05
CA ASN A 215 -18.98 4.74 -4.21
C ASN A 215 -19.57 6.07 -3.75
N GLU A 216 -19.06 7.17 -4.28
CA GLU A 216 -19.49 8.52 -3.94
C GLU A 216 -20.90 8.82 -4.45
N LEU A 217 -21.62 9.66 -3.71
CA LEU A 217 -22.94 10.14 -4.11
C LEU A 217 -22.78 11.09 -5.30
N GLY A 218 -23.58 10.88 -6.35
CA GLY A 218 -23.46 11.58 -7.63
C GLY A 218 -22.58 10.84 -8.63
N GLY A 219 -21.79 9.84 -8.20
CA GLY A 219 -20.92 9.09 -9.09
C GLY A 219 -21.68 8.23 -10.11
N GLY A 220 -22.92 7.83 -9.82
CA GLY A 220 -23.76 7.12 -10.79
C GLY A 220 -24.12 8.02 -11.98
N GLN A 221 -24.42 9.30 -11.72
CA GLN A 221 -24.66 10.30 -12.77
C GLN A 221 -23.38 10.58 -13.56
N GLU A 222 -22.30 10.96 -12.87
CA GLU A 222 -21.07 11.44 -13.50
C GLU A 222 -20.38 10.36 -14.33
N TYR A 223 -20.29 9.13 -13.82
CA TYR A 223 -19.46 8.09 -14.42
C TYR A 223 -20.22 7.02 -15.18
N LEU A 224 -21.52 6.88 -14.92
CA LEU A 224 -22.33 5.76 -15.42
C LEU A 224 -23.63 6.19 -16.10
N GLY A 225 -23.87 7.50 -16.22
CA GLY A 225 -25.01 8.04 -16.96
C GLY A 225 -26.37 7.80 -16.30
N ASP A 226 -26.40 7.59 -14.98
CA ASP A 226 -27.67 7.45 -14.27
C ASP A 226 -28.53 8.72 -14.44
N PRO A 227 -29.84 8.59 -14.66
CA PRO A 227 -30.70 9.75 -14.81
C PRO A 227 -30.74 10.57 -13.52
N LEU A 228 -30.72 11.90 -13.67
CA LEU A 228 -30.97 12.82 -12.57
C LEU A 228 -32.49 12.90 -12.34
N THR A 229 -32.95 12.49 -11.16
CA THR A 229 -34.37 12.55 -10.79
C THR A 229 -34.63 13.63 -9.76
N THR A 230 -35.83 14.20 -9.78
CA THR A 230 -36.28 15.16 -8.77
C THR A 230 -37.35 14.55 -7.89
N SER A 231 -37.21 14.66 -6.56
CA SER A 231 -38.21 14.23 -5.59
C SER A 231 -38.12 15.08 -4.32
N SER A 232 -39.28 15.34 -3.70
CA SER A 232 -39.36 15.91 -2.34
C SER A 232 -38.88 14.94 -1.25
N THR A 233 -38.74 13.67 -1.60
CA THR A 233 -38.22 12.59 -0.75
C THR A 233 -37.26 11.73 -1.57
N CYS A 234 -36.03 12.19 -1.72
CA CYS A 234 -34.93 11.29 -2.06
C CYS A 234 -34.70 10.44 -0.79
N GLY A 235 -34.95 9.13 -0.82
CA GLY A 235 -34.65 8.27 0.32
C GLY A 235 -33.18 8.44 0.76
N ASP A 236 -32.81 8.07 1.99
CA ASP A 236 -31.45 8.23 2.55
C ASP A 236 -30.31 7.67 1.66
N PHE A 237 -30.68 6.82 0.69
CA PHE A 237 -29.82 6.28 -0.36
C PHE A 237 -29.39 7.29 -1.44
N TYR A 238 -30.18 8.35 -1.62
CA TYR A 238 -30.15 9.24 -2.78
C TYR A 238 -29.79 10.70 -2.46
N GLY A 239 -29.56 11.05 -1.19
CA GLY A 239 -29.22 12.44 -0.85
C GLY A 239 -29.08 12.71 0.63
N ILE A 240 -28.11 13.56 0.99
CA ILE A 240 -28.34 14.52 2.08
C ILE A 240 -29.45 15.43 1.54
N GLY A 241 -30.58 15.52 2.23
CA GLY A 241 -31.72 16.34 1.80
C GLY A 241 -31.30 17.79 1.56
N THR A 242 -30.93 18.10 0.33
CA THR A 242 -30.73 19.48 -0.11
C THR A 242 -32.11 20.06 -0.41
N PRO A 243 -32.35 21.35 -0.12
CA PRO A 243 -33.63 22.01 -0.39
C PRO A 243 -33.97 22.09 -1.89
N THR A 244 -33.14 21.54 -2.77
CA THR A 244 -33.25 21.60 -4.23
C THR A 244 -34.01 20.43 -4.86
N GLY A 245 -34.40 19.41 -4.10
CA GLY A 245 -35.20 18.28 -4.59
C GLY A 245 -34.50 17.40 -5.64
N LEU A 246 -33.17 17.47 -5.78
CA LEU A 246 -32.38 16.64 -6.70
C LEU A 246 -31.92 15.35 -6.01
N CYS A 247 -32.16 14.20 -6.62
CA CYS A 247 -31.77 12.89 -6.12
C CYS A 247 -30.54 12.37 -6.87
N PHE A 248 -29.43 12.20 -6.16
CA PHE A 248 -28.19 11.66 -6.69
C PHE A 248 -28.09 10.16 -6.44
N THR A 249 -27.38 9.45 -7.31
CA THR A 249 -27.16 8.01 -7.21
C THR A 249 -25.70 7.72 -6.92
N ARG A 250 -25.42 6.56 -6.34
CA ARG A 250 -24.06 6.03 -6.21
C ARG A 250 -23.82 4.99 -7.31
N PRO A 251 -22.57 4.80 -7.77
CA PRO A 251 -22.24 3.74 -8.71
C PRO A 251 -22.84 2.37 -8.35
N ASN A 252 -22.71 1.98 -7.09
CA ASN A 252 -23.30 0.80 -6.49
C ASN A 252 -24.41 1.20 -5.50
N GLN A 253 -25.65 0.80 -5.80
CA GLN A 253 -26.82 1.15 -4.98
C GLN A 253 -27.12 0.13 -3.86
N GLN A 254 -26.26 -0.86 -3.65
CA GLN A 254 -26.40 -1.77 -2.51
C GLN A 254 -25.75 -1.19 -1.24
N TRP A 255 -24.77 -0.31 -1.38
CA TRP A 255 -23.95 0.18 -0.27
C TRP A 255 -23.93 1.70 -0.22
N THR A 256 -23.60 2.26 0.95
CA THR A 256 -23.31 3.70 1.07
C THR A 256 -21.89 3.98 0.55
N SER A 257 -21.05 4.73 1.26
CA SER A 257 -19.65 4.89 0.85
C SER A 257 -18.90 3.56 0.93
N ILE A 258 -18.07 3.26 -0.06
CA ILE A 258 -17.19 2.08 -0.03
C ILE A 258 -15.76 2.59 0.16
N ASN A 259 -15.20 2.34 1.35
CA ASN A 259 -13.84 2.77 1.68
C ASN A 259 -12.85 1.79 1.06
N ASN A 260 -12.21 2.20 -0.02
CA ASN A 260 -11.22 1.43 -0.75
C ASN A 260 -9.81 1.71 -0.24
N ARG A 261 -9.03 0.63 -0.09
CA ARG A 261 -7.59 0.61 0.12
C ARG A 261 -6.93 0.19 -1.19
N GLY A 262 -6.30 1.16 -1.84
CA GLY A 262 -5.59 0.98 -3.09
C GLY A 262 -4.07 1.09 -2.93
N THR A 263 -3.39 1.25 -4.07
CA THR A 263 -1.92 1.44 -4.18
C THR A 263 -1.56 2.55 -5.18
N GLN A 264 -2.28 3.67 -5.15
CA GLN A 264 -2.00 4.81 -6.04
C GLN A 264 -1.13 5.89 -5.40
N GLY A 265 -0.75 5.75 -4.13
CA GLY A 265 0.15 6.67 -3.46
C GLY A 265 1.57 6.62 -4.02
N PHE A 266 2.24 7.76 -3.98
CA PHE A 266 3.65 7.91 -4.37
C PHE A 266 4.35 8.91 -3.45
N SER A 267 5.67 8.83 -3.35
CA SER A 267 6.48 9.79 -2.60
C SER A 267 7.81 10.03 -3.27
N HIS A 268 8.33 11.25 -3.17
CA HIS A 268 9.64 11.63 -3.72
C HIS A 268 10.41 12.41 -2.67
N TYR A 269 11.68 12.05 -2.48
CA TYR A 269 12.64 12.77 -1.66
C TYR A 269 13.96 12.85 -2.39
N ASN A 270 14.58 14.03 -2.37
CA ASN A 270 15.93 14.26 -2.85
C ASN A 270 16.62 15.23 -1.89
N GLY A 271 17.87 14.94 -1.52
CA GLY A 271 18.65 15.73 -0.58
C GLY A 271 20.11 15.81 -1.02
N LEU A 272 20.66 17.03 -1.02
CA LEU A 272 22.07 17.29 -1.22
C LEU A 272 22.68 17.67 0.13
N ASN A 273 23.71 16.96 0.55
CA ASN A 273 24.42 17.19 1.80
C ASN A 273 25.88 17.52 1.51
N LEU A 274 26.41 18.44 2.30
CA LEU A 274 27.82 18.81 2.33
C LEU A 274 28.37 18.38 3.67
N ARG A 275 29.41 17.55 3.68
CA ARG A 275 30.12 17.17 4.89
C ARG A 275 31.56 17.65 4.81
N PHE A 276 31.99 18.37 5.83
CA PHE A 276 33.39 18.65 6.07
C PHE A 276 33.76 18.02 7.41
N GLN A 277 34.83 17.25 7.43
CA GLN A 277 35.34 16.60 8.63
C GLN A 277 36.83 16.86 8.72
N THR A 278 37.29 17.20 9.91
CA THR A 278 38.70 17.45 10.19
C THR A 278 39.13 16.71 11.45
N GLN A 279 40.32 16.15 11.41
CA GLN A 279 40.93 15.42 12.52
C GLN A 279 42.34 15.93 12.72
N ASN A 280 42.78 15.94 13.98
CA ASN A 280 44.12 16.35 14.36
C ASN A 280 44.44 17.82 14.03
N ILE A 281 43.47 18.72 14.24
CA ILE A 281 43.69 20.17 14.12
C ILE A 281 44.84 20.58 15.05
N HIS A 282 45.89 21.20 14.50
CA HIS A 282 47.06 21.65 15.27
C HIS A 282 47.72 20.57 16.16
N ASN A 283 47.67 19.29 15.76
CA ASN A 283 48.19 18.17 16.57
C ASN A 283 47.52 18.00 17.94
N THR A 284 46.31 18.55 18.12
CA THR A 284 45.58 18.48 19.40
C THR A 284 44.81 17.17 19.59
N GLY A 285 44.78 16.29 18.58
CA GLY A 285 44.00 15.05 18.61
C GLY A 285 42.47 15.24 18.50
N LEU A 286 41.97 16.48 18.35
CA LEU A 286 40.55 16.78 18.28
C LEU A 286 39.93 16.37 16.92
N PRO A 287 38.82 15.60 16.91
CA PRO A 287 37.98 15.37 15.73
C PRO A 287 36.77 16.34 15.72
N LEU A 288 36.50 16.96 14.56
CA LEU A 288 35.33 17.83 14.30
C LEU A 288 34.66 17.48 12.97
#